data_AF-F8B2Z0-F1
#
_entry.id   AF-F8B2Z0-F1
#
_cell.length_a   1.000
_cell.length_b   1.000
_cell.length_c   1.000
_cell.angle_alpha   90.00
_cell.angle_beta   90.00
_cell.angle_gamma   90.00
#
_symmetry.space_group_name_H-M   'P 1'
#
loop_
_entity.id
_entity.type
_entity.pdbx_description
1 polymer ?
#
loop_
_entity_poly.entity_id
_entity_poly.type
_entity_poly.pdbx_seq_one_letter_code
_entity_poly.pdbx_strand_id
1 'polypeptide(L)'
;MVGSRSGHGPVFLLAFGRPPAPGAAAGDVPADRSDRLAAGRRQRPAAHAPVRGHRAPPARGHRFAGTTVVRGGADGLTSDGVRVATWNINSAKARQARLIEWLDRAQPDVVCLQETKLSDAAFLELFDEDLFRRGYRVAHHGDGRWNGVAIFSRAGLDDVEAGLADGPGFPAPEPRALAATCGGIRIWSLYVPNGRAVDDPHYAYKLTWLAALRASVEKALTTAPVIACGDFNIAPTDADVWDPAAFAGATHVTDAERRALRELTDLGLVDVMRRRWPDEQVFTYWDYRALMFPKNMGMRIDLLLASDSLVDRVRAVWVDRQARKGTGTSDHAPVIVDLDEAPDGDIGPMVPPPSPPRAAGTRRRAPGGPGRTGAGRTAAEPNAPGRHRAGPDTAGPGVTKPDVTSPDAADTGTLEAGGTDTRAN
;
A
#
# COMPACT_ATOMS: atom_id res chain seq x y z
N MET A 1 16.40 -34.67 -22.03
CA MET A 1 16.02 -35.23 -20.71
C MET A 1 15.88 -34.05 -19.76
N VAL A 2 14.72 -33.90 -19.10
CA VAL A 2 14.35 -32.67 -18.37
C VAL A 2 14.94 -32.69 -16.95
N GLY A 3 15.41 -31.54 -16.45
CA GLY A 3 15.99 -31.40 -15.12
C GLY A 3 15.64 -30.05 -14.47
N SER A 4 14.36 -29.81 -14.19
CA SER A 4 13.93 -28.60 -13.47
C SER A 4 14.38 -28.64 -12.01
N ARG A 5 15.06 -27.59 -11.52
CA ARG A 5 15.24 -27.33 -10.08
C ARG A 5 14.59 -26.00 -9.70
N SER A 6 13.37 -26.08 -9.16
CA SER A 6 12.58 -24.98 -8.65
C SER A 6 13.09 -24.52 -7.28
N GLY A 7 14.03 -23.58 -7.28
CA GLY A 7 14.56 -22.98 -6.05
C GLY A 7 13.53 -22.08 -5.35
N HIS A 8 12.72 -22.65 -4.46
CA HIS A 8 11.91 -21.87 -3.53
C HIS A 8 12.82 -21.30 -2.43
N GLY A 9 12.91 -19.97 -2.34
CA GLY A 9 13.50 -19.30 -1.17
C GLY A 9 12.58 -19.40 0.04
N PRO A 10 13.11 -19.39 1.28
CA PRO A 10 12.28 -19.42 2.47
C PRO A 10 11.47 -18.12 2.58
N VAL A 11 10.15 -18.27 2.60
CA VAL A 11 9.22 -17.24 3.09
C VAL A 11 9.33 -17.26 4.61
N PHE A 12 9.58 -16.11 5.24
CA PHE A 12 9.67 -16.05 6.71
C PHE A 12 8.30 -16.37 7.32
N LEU A 13 8.32 -17.28 8.28
CA LEU A 13 7.13 -17.96 8.79
C LEU A 13 6.64 -17.27 10.05
N LEU A 14 5.55 -16.51 9.97
CA LEU A 14 4.72 -16.26 11.16
C LEU A 14 4.07 -17.58 11.56
N ALA A 15 4.67 -18.23 12.55
CA ALA A 15 4.20 -19.47 13.17
C ALA A 15 3.53 -19.13 14.50
N PHE A 16 2.19 -18.96 14.47
CA PHE A 16 1.40 -18.78 15.68
C PHE A 16 1.28 -20.11 16.44
N GLY A 17 2.26 -20.36 17.31
CA GLY A 17 2.25 -21.47 18.26
C GLY A 17 1.37 -21.15 19.47
N ARG A 18 0.43 -22.05 19.78
CA ARG A 18 -0.44 -21.95 20.96
C ARG A 18 0.36 -22.30 22.24
N PRO A 19 0.28 -21.51 23.33
CA PRO A 19 1.04 -21.78 24.54
C PRO A 19 0.48 -22.98 25.33
N PRO A 20 1.33 -23.81 25.95
CA PRO A 20 0.91 -24.81 26.94
C PRO A 20 0.69 -24.17 28.33
N ALA A 21 -0.19 -24.79 29.12
CA ALA A 21 -0.48 -24.38 30.51
C ALA A 21 0.60 -24.88 31.50
N PRO A 22 0.76 -24.25 32.69
CA PRO A 22 1.90 -24.51 33.58
C PRO A 22 1.72 -25.73 34.51
N GLY A 23 2.83 -26.41 34.84
CA GLY A 23 2.85 -27.54 35.77
C GLY A 23 4.23 -27.86 36.38
N ALA A 24 4.39 -27.52 37.66
CA ALA A 24 5.32 -28.01 38.71
C ALA A 24 6.66 -28.76 38.38
N ALA A 25 7.77 -28.03 38.59
CA ALA A 25 8.86 -28.28 39.57
C ALA A 25 9.66 -29.61 39.73
N ALA A 26 10.99 -29.40 39.84
CA ALA A 26 12.01 -30.06 40.70
C ALA A 26 12.77 -31.33 40.23
N GLY A 27 14.10 -31.32 40.43
CA GLY A 27 15.03 -32.46 40.29
C GLY A 27 16.50 -32.03 40.06
N ASP A 28 17.39 -32.29 41.02
CA ASP A 28 18.77 -31.79 41.08
C ASP A 28 19.85 -32.61 40.34
N VAL A 29 21.04 -31.99 40.23
CA VAL A 29 22.31 -32.50 39.64
C VAL A 29 22.96 -33.62 40.49
N PRO A 30 23.95 -34.38 39.96
CA PRO A 30 25.34 -33.97 40.20
C PRO A 30 26.30 -34.17 39.01
N ALA A 31 27.45 -33.48 39.08
CA ALA A 31 28.55 -33.56 38.12
C ALA A 31 29.70 -34.44 38.63
N ASP A 32 30.55 -34.92 37.72
CA ASP A 32 31.86 -35.50 38.06
C ASP A 32 33.00 -34.87 37.23
N ARG A 33 34.24 -35.02 37.71
CA ARG A 33 35.47 -34.31 37.31
C ARG A 33 36.57 -35.30 36.85
N SER A 34 37.71 -34.70 36.48
CA SER A 34 39.07 -35.30 36.35
C SER A 34 39.39 -35.93 34.98
N ASP A 35 40.60 -35.81 34.42
CA ASP A 35 41.75 -34.99 34.85
C ASP A 35 42.72 -34.62 33.68
N ARG A 36 43.55 -33.58 33.91
CA ARG A 36 45.01 -33.36 33.60
C ARG A 36 45.72 -34.20 32.51
N LEU A 37 46.81 -33.79 31.83
CA LEU A 37 47.75 -32.63 31.70
C LEU A 37 48.50 -32.88 30.34
N ALA A 38 49.16 -31.95 29.61
CA ALA A 38 50.37 -31.18 29.92
C ALA A 38 50.69 -30.26 28.69
N ALA A 39 50.96 -28.95 28.85
CA ALA A 39 52.27 -28.30 29.03
C ALA A 39 53.13 -28.08 27.75
N GLY A 40 53.23 -26.82 27.32
CA GLY A 40 54.18 -26.29 26.33
C GLY A 40 54.32 -24.77 26.50
N ARG A 41 55.54 -24.20 26.46
CA ARG A 41 55.87 -22.89 27.06
C ARG A 41 56.62 -21.95 26.08
N ARG A 42 56.57 -20.64 26.37
CA ARG A 42 57.38 -19.49 25.84
C ARG A 42 56.75 -18.72 24.67
N GLN A 43 56.92 -17.39 24.49
CA GLN A 43 57.37 -16.29 25.36
C GLN A 43 56.89 -14.93 24.74
N ARG A 44 56.74 -13.86 25.55
CA ARG A 44 56.49 -12.46 25.08
C ARG A 44 57.81 -11.73 24.74
N PRO A 45 57.75 -10.66 23.93
CA PRO A 45 57.91 -9.27 24.45
C PRO A 45 56.76 -8.35 23.94
N ALA A 46 56.21 -7.38 24.69
CA ALA A 46 56.75 -6.14 25.31
C ALA A 46 56.44 -4.89 24.45
N ALA A 47 56.16 -3.75 25.09
CA ALA A 47 55.40 -2.64 24.51
C ALA A 47 56.20 -1.34 24.32
N HIS A 48 55.79 -0.51 23.35
CA HIS A 48 56.20 0.89 23.22
C HIS A 48 55.05 1.77 22.73
N ALA A 49 55.07 3.04 23.15
CA ALA A 49 54.18 4.14 22.78
C ALA A 49 54.93 5.46 23.05
N PRO A 50 54.43 6.63 22.60
CA PRO A 50 53.81 6.95 21.32
C PRO A 50 54.60 8.06 20.58
N VAL A 51 54.27 8.35 19.31
CA VAL A 51 54.81 9.51 18.58
C VAL A 51 53.67 10.43 18.13
N ARG A 52 53.80 11.74 18.39
CA ARG A 52 52.92 12.78 17.86
C ARG A 52 53.33 13.14 16.43
N GLY A 53 52.36 13.32 15.52
CA GLY A 53 52.67 13.86 14.19
C GLY A 53 51.46 14.09 13.28
N HIS A 54 51.07 15.37 13.16
CA HIS A 54 50.29 15.97 12.07
C HIS A 54 48.78 15.64 11.92
N ARG A 55 48.05 16.71 11.61
CA ARG A 55 46.59 16.83 11.51
C ARG A 55 46.23 16.95 10.02
N ALA A 56 45.31 16.13 9.54
CA ALA A 56 44.75 16.21 8.18
C ALA A 56 43.22 16.43 8.24
N PRO A 57 42.61 17.10 7.24
CA PRO A 57 41.20 17.53 7.30
C PRO A 57 40.19 16.38 7.11
N PRO A 58 38.90 16.59 7.47
CA PRO A 58 37.89 15.53 7.39
C PRO A 58 37.63 15.07 5.95
N ALA A 59 37.35 13.77 5.81
CA ALA A 59 36.98 13.17 4.53
C ALA A 59 35.67 13.77 4.00
N ARG A 60 35.68 14.24 2.75
CA ARG A 60 34.49 14.70 2.05
C ARG A 60 33.57 13.52 1.75
N GLY A 61 32.26 13.72 1.94
CA GLY A 61 31.25 12.71 1.62
C GLY A 61 31.34 12.26 0.15
N HIS A 62 31.22 10.94 -0.05
CA HIS A 62 31.19 10.35 -1.39
C HIS A 62 29.85 10.67 -2.05
N ARG A 63 29.87 11.57 -3.04
CA ARG A 63 28.77 11.69 -4.00
C ARG A 63 28.74 10.42 -4.85
N PHE A 64 27.65 9.67 -4.79
CA PHE A 64 27.41 8.59 -5.75
C PHE A 64 27.28 9.19 -7.15
N ALA A 65 27.95 8.58 -8.11
CA ALA A 65 27.85 8.91 -9.53
C ALA A 65 27.27 7.69 -10.25
N GLY A 66 26.13 7.86 -10.94
CA GLY A 66 25.54 6.78 -11.73
C GLY A 66 24.02 6.64 -11.69
N THR A 67 23.25 7.73 -11.65
CA THR A 67 21.82 7.69 -12.00
C THR A 67 21.63 8.33 -13.37
N THR A 68 21.25 7.55 -14.37
CA THR A 68 21.00 8.03 -15.73
C THR A 68 19.66 8.76 -15.77
N VAL A 69 19.67 10.07 -15.57
CA VAL A 69 18.49 10.92 -15.76
C VAL A 69 18.34 11.27 -17.25
N VAL A 70 17.40 10.62 -17.92
CA VAL A 70 16.95 11.06 -19.26
C VAL A 70 16.08 12.31 -19.06
N ARG A 71 16.59 13.47 -19.52
CA ARG A 71 15.84 14.73 -19.48
C ARG A 71 14.68 14.70 -20.49
N GLY A 72 13.48 14.34 -20.01
CA GLY A 72 12.24 14.78 -20.64
C GLY A 72 11.94 16.23 -20.26
N GLY A 73 11.31 16.99 -21.16
CA GLY A 73 10.99 18.41 -20.97
C GLY A 73 10.17 18.70 -19.70
N ALA A 74 10.30 19.93 -19.22
CA ALA A 74 9.49 20.49 -18.15
C ALA A 74 8.35 21.32 -18.77
N ASP A 75 7.43 20.63 -19.44
CA ASP A 75 6.15 21.21 -19.84
C ASP A 75 5.13 20.94 -18.74
N GLY A 76 4.30 21.95 -18.45
CA GLY A 76 3.71 22.12 -17.12
C GLY A 76 2.64 21.10 -16.74
N LEU A 77 2.52 20.86 -15.43
CA LEU A 77 1.27 20.38 -14.84
C LEU A 77 0.22 21.48 -14.93
N THR A 78 -0.48 21.51 -16.06
CA THR A 78 -1.77 22.21 -16.18
C THR A 78 -2.81 21.43 -15.38
N SER A 79 -3.38 22.07 -14.35
CA SER A 79 -4.73 21.87 -13.76
C SER A 79 -5.26 20.49 -13.34
N ASP A 80 -4.67 19.39 -13.79
CA ASP A 80 -5.30 18.08 -13.79
C ASP A 80 -4.84 17.29 -12.54
N GLY A 81 -5.73 16.45 -11.99
CA GLY A 81 -5.49 15.78 -10.71
C GLY A 81 -4.26 14.86 -10.68
N VAL A 82 -3.66 14.69 -9.48
CA VAL A 82 -2.47 13.84 -9.29
C VAL A 82 -2.84 12.56 -8.55
N ARG A 83 -2.74 11.40 -9.23
CA ARG A 83 -2.93 10.07 -8.65
C ARG A 83 -1.62 9.47 -8.16
N VAL A 84 -1.50 9.24 -6.86
CA VAL A 84 -0.34 8.56 -6.24
C VAL A 84 -0.76 7.20 -5.70
N ALA A 85 -0.02 6.16 -6.07
CA ALA A 85 -0.25 4.80 -5.60
C ALA A 85 0.98 4.21 -4.93
N THR A 86 0.77 3.31 -3.96
CA THR A 86 1.84 2.49 -3.38
C THR A 86 1.44 1.02 -3.30
N TRP A 87 2.38 0.11 -3.56
CA TRP A 87 2.12 -1.33 -3.56
C TRP A 87 3.39 -2.16 -3.28
N ASN A 88 3.38 -2.93 -2.19
CA ASN A 88 4.31 -4.04 -2.03
C ASN A 88 3.98 -5.12 -3.07
N ILE A 89 4.84 -5.26 -4.08
CA ILE A 89 4.59 -6.12 -5.24
C ILE A 89 5.01 -7.58 -5.00
N ASN A 90 5.75 -7.84 -3.92
CA ASN A 90 6.33 -9.14 -3.55
C ASN A 90 6.99 -9.86 -4.75
N SER A 91 8.16 -9.40 -5.15
CA SER A 91 8.88 -9.72 -6.39
C SER A 91 8.21 -9.19 -7.65
N ALA A 92 8.76 -8.08 -8.16
CA ALA A 92 8.31 -7.43 -9.39
C ALA A 92 8.38 -8.40 -10.59
N LYS A 93 9.43 -9.23 -10.68
CA LYS A 93 9.56 -10.24 -11.74
C LYS A 93 8.46 -11.31 -11.70
N ALA A 94 8.06 -11.78 -10.52
CA ALA A 94 6.97 -12.75 -10.41
C ALA A 94 5.60 -12.13 -10.76
N ARG A 95 5.45 -10.82 -10.61
CA ARG A 95 4.21 -10.07 -10.81
C ARG A 95 4.20 -9.19 -12.06
N GLN A 96 5.21 -9.26 -12.93
CA GLN A 96 5.39 -8.35 -14.08
C GLN A 96 4.11 -8.16 -14.89
N ALA A 97 3.51 -9.25 -15.39
CA ALA A 97 2.27 -9.18 -16.17
C ALA A 97 1.09 -8.53 -15.40
N ARG A 98 0.98 -8.79 -14.09
CA ARG A 98 -0.06 -8.20 -13.22
C ARG A 98 0.19 -6.71 -12.97
N LEU A 99 1.44 -6.31 -12.81
CA LEU A 99 1.83 -4.91 -12.64
C LEU A 99 1.54 -4.12 -13.93
N ILE A 100 1.91 -4.66 -15.10
CA ILE A 100 1.65 -4.03 -16.39
C ILE A 100 0.13 -3.91 -16.65
N GLU A 101 -0.64 -4.98 -16.47
CA GLU A 101 -2.13 -4.98 -16.55
C GLU A 101 -2.75 -3.94 -15.59
N TRP A 102 -2.19 -3.81 -14.38
CA TRP A 102 -2.66 -2.85 -13.40
C TRP A 102 -2.32 -1.40 -13.77
N LEU A 103 -1.12 -1.13 -14.28
CA LEU A 103 -0.72 0.21 -14.74
C LEU A 103 -1.58 0.69 -15.92
N ASP A 104 -1.94 -0.22 -16.84
CA ASP A 104 -2.82 0.08 -17.98
C ASP A 104 -4.26 0.44 -17.55
N ARG A 105 -4.76 -0.13 -16.44
CA ARG A 105 -6.10 0.15 -15.90
C ARG A 105 -6.14 1.33 -14.94
N ALA A 106 -5.27 1.33 -13.93
CA ALA A 106 -5.33 2.29 -12.81
C ALA A 106 -4.73 3.65 -13.18
N GLN A 107 -3.83 3.65 -14.17
CA GLN A 107 -3.14 4.81 -14.73
C GLN A 107 -2.71 5.87 -13.68
N PRO A 108 -2.00 5.50 -12.59
CA PRO A 108 -1.47 6.46 -11.63
C PRO A 108 -0.39 7.36 -12.24
N ASP A 109 -0.25 8.58 -11.73
CA ASP A 109 0.81 9.49 -12.13
C ASP A 109 2.13 9.20 -11.42
N VAL A 110 2.05 8.71 -10.18
CA VAL A 110 3.22 8.24 -9.41
C VAL A 110 2.93 6.88 -8.77
N VAL A 111 3.88 5.95 -8.87
CA VAL A 111 3.81 4.61 -8.28
C VAL A 111 5.02 4.34 -7.42
N CYS A 112 4.79 4.05 -6.14
CA CYS A 112 5.79 3.56 -5.21
C CYS A 112 5.70 2.04 -5.08
N LEU A 113 6.72 1.29 -5.50
CA LEU A 113 6.75 -0.17 -5.29
C LEU A 113 7.72 -0.56 -4.18
N GLN A 114 7.35 -1.62 -3.45
CA GLN A 114 8.15 -2.26 -2.41
C GLN A 114 8.33 -3.75 -2.68
N GLU A 115 9.38 -4.36 -2.13
CA GLU A 115 9.79 -5.75 -2.38
C GLU A 115 9.95 -6.07 -3.88
N THR A 116 10.61 -5.20 -4.64
CA THR A 116 10.87 -5.46 -6.06
C THR A 116 11.69 -6.74 -6.28
N LYS A 117 12.59 -7.08 -5.32
CA LYS A 117 13.45 -8.27 -5.32
C LYS A 117 14.22 -8.45 -6.64
N LEU A 118 14.75 -7.33 -7.14
CA LEU A 118 15.67 -7.24 -8.26
C LEU A 118 16.83 -6.30 -7.90
N SER A 119 17.95 -6.43 -8.63
CA SER A 119 18.97 -5.39 -8.67
C SER A 119 18.57 -4.30 -9.65
N ASP A 120 19.12 -3.09 -9.52
CA ASP A 120 18.80 -1.97 -10.43
C ASP A 120 18.90 -2.34 -11.91
N ALA A 121 19.99 -3.01 -12.30
CA ALA A 121 20.20 -3.48 -13.67
C ALA A 121 19.12 -4.49 -14.13
N ALA A 122 18.80 -5.49 -13.30
CA ALA A 122 17.80 -6.50 -13.62
C ALA A 122 16.35 -5.97 -13.56
N PHE A 123 16.13 -4.87 -12.84
CA PHE A 123 14.86 -4.15 -12.85
C PHE A 123 14.68 -3.40 -14.17
N LEU A 124 15.68 -2.61 -14.58
CA LEU A 124 15.63 -1.86 -15.83
C LEU A 124 15.55 -2.79 -17.05
N GLU A 125 16.35 -3.85 -17.11
CA GLU A 125 16.27 -4.88 -18.16
C GLU A 125 14.85 -5.45 -18.33
N LEU A 126 14.09 -5.55 -17.23
CA LEU A 126 12.77 -6.16 -17.23
C LEU A 126 11.61 -5.19 -17.51
N PHE A 127 11.77 -3.90 -17.19
CA PHE A 127 10.67 -2.93 -17.16
C PHE A 127 10.88 -1.65 -17.96
N ASP A 128 12.10 -1.28 -18.33
CA ASP A 128 12.42 0.05 -18.88
C ASP A 128 11.57 0.39 -20.13
N GLU A 129 11.54 -0.49 -21.13
CA GLU A 129 10.75 -0.23 -22.34
C GLU A 129 9.23 -0.17 -22.08
N ASP A 130 8.71 -1.04 -21.19
CA ASP A 130 7.28 -1.12 -20.88
C ASP A 130 6.80 0.11 -20.10
N LEU A 131 7.63 0.63 -19.20
CA LEU A 131 7.36 1.84 -18.42
C LEU A 131 7.54 3.10 -19.28
N PHE A 132 8.59 3.15 -20.12
CA PHE A 132 8.82 4.24 -21.07
C PHE A 132 7.65 4.40 -22.06
N ARG A 133 7.15 3.30 -22.65
CA ARG A 133 5.97 3.31 -23.55
C ARG A 133 4.70 3.84 -22.87
N ARG A 134 4.63 3.80 -21.54
CA ARG A 134 3.52 4.31 -20.70
C ARG A 134 3.78 5.72 -20.14
N GLY A 135 4.87 6.36 -20.56
CA GLY A 135 5.24 7.72 -20.17
C GLY A 135 5.90 7.83 -18.79
N TYR A 136 6.22 6.72 -18.12
CA TYR A 136 6.88 6.77 -16.81
C TYR A 136 8.39 6.97 -16.95
N ARG A 137 8.94 7.91 -16.17
CA ARG A 137 10.34 7.90 -15.74
C ARG A 137 10.46 6.96 -14.53
N VAL A 138 11.63 6.35 -14.35
CA VAL A 138 11.84 5.29 -13.36
C VAL A 138 13.07 5.59 -12.50
N ALA A 139 12.90 5.48 -11.18
CA ALA A 139 13.98 5.29 -10.24
C ALA A 139 13.77 3.95 -9.51
N HIS A 140 14.86 3.22 -9.31
CA HIS A 140 14.86 1.95 -8.57
C HIS A 140 16.08 1.95 -7.64
N HIS A 141 15.92 1.29 -6.50
CA HIS A 141 17.01 0.99 -5.59
C HIS A 141 16.83 -0.44 -5.07
N GLY A 142 17.73 -1.35 -5.46
CA GLY A 142 17.73 -2.75 -5.07
C GLY A 142 19.05 -3.47 -5.36
N ASP A 143 19.38 -4.45 -4.53
CA ASP A 143 20.65 -5.20 -4.57
C ASP A 143 20.52 -6.61 -5.19
N GLY A 144 19.30 -7.05 -5.49
CA GLY A 144 19.02 -8.39 -5.96
C GLY A 144 17.87 -9.04 -5.20
N ARG A 145 18.15 -10.11 -4.47
CA ARG A 145 17.14 -11.11 -4.04
C ARG A 145 16.13 -10.60 -3.00
N TRP A 146 16.49 -9.61 -2.20
CA TRP A 146 15.71 -9.17 -1.05
C TRP A 146 15.31 -7.70 -1.21
N ASN A 147 14.30 -7.28 -0.45
CA ASN A 147 13.89 -5.88 -0.37
C ASN A 147 13.69 -5.26 -1.76
N GLY A 148 14.20 -4.04 -1.97
CA GLY A 148 14.12 -3.32 -3.23
C GLY A 148 12.87 -2.44 -3.30
N VAL A 149 13.06 -1.20 -3.71
CA VAL A 149 12.02 -0.17 -3.83
C VAL A 149 12.14 0.57 -5.16
N ALA A 150 11.01 1.06 -5.68
CA ALA A 150 10.96 1.84 -6.90
C ALA A 150 10.00 3.04 -6.78
N ILE A 151 10.25 4.06 -7.61
CA ILE A 151 9.32 5.13 -7.93
C ILE A 151 9.20 5.20 -9.46
N PHE A 152 7.98 5.09 -9.99
CA PHE A 152 7.66 5.44 -11.37
C PHE A 152 6.89 6.76 -11.36
N SER A 153 7.15 7.66 -12.31
CA SER A 153 6.40 8.91 -12.39
C SER A 153 6.22 9.41 -13.83
N ARG A 154 4.99 9.80 -14.17
CA ARG A 154 4.66 10.60 -15.36
C ARG A 154 4.78 12.11 -15.09
N ALA A 155 4.62 12.53 -13.83
CA ALA A 155 4.65 13.92 -13.36
C ALA A 155 6.08 14.46 -13.11
N GLY A 156 7.08 14.02 -13.87
CA GLY A 156 8.50 14.33 -13.61
C GLY A 156 9.10 13.48 -12.48
N LEU A 157 10.44 13.42 -12.40
CA LEU A 157 11.16 12.54 -11.49
C LEU A 157 12.55 13.12 -11.20
N ASP A 158 12.59 14.07 -10.28
CA ASP A 158 13.77 14.88 -9.98
C ASP A 158 14.30 14.61 -8.55
N ASP A 159 15.51 15.09 -8.24
CA ASP A 159 16.16 14.98 -6.93
C ASP A 159 16.15 13.57 -6.30
N VAL A 160 16.37 12.53 -7.12
CA VAL A 160 16.31 11.13 -6.67
C VAL A 160 17.36 10.85 -5.57
N GLU A 161 16.90 10.41 -4.40
CA GLU A 161 17.74 10.00 -3.27
C GLU A 161 17.44 8.54 -2.89
N ALA A 162 18.47 7.68 -2.95
CA ALA A 162 18.39 6.28 -2.54
C ALA A 162 18.83 6.11 -1.08
N GLY A 163 18.06 5.33 -0.30
CA GLY A 163 18.28 5.11 1.12
C GLY A 163 17.74 6.25 2.02
N LEU A 164 18.14 6.21 3.29
CA LEU A 164 17.86 7.27 4.27
C LEU A 164 19.17 7.99 4.61
N ALA A 165 19.10 9.28 4.92
CA ALA A 165 20.26 10.01 5.43
C ALA A 165 20.68 9.39 6.78
N ASP A 166 21.96 9.02 6.91
CA ASP A 166 22.52 8.30 8.05
C ASP A 166 21.73 7.02 8.45
N GLY A 167 21.06 6.39 7.48
CA GLY A 167 20.23 5.21 7.67
C GLY A 167 21.03 3.99 8.17
N PRO A 168 20.51 3.24 9.17
CA PRO A 168 21.21 2.08 9.70
C PRO A 168 21.25 0.91 8.69
N GLY A 169 22.18 0.00 8.92
CA GLY A 169 22.32 -1.25 8.18
C GLY A 169 22.19 -2.50 9.06
N PHE A 170 22.00 -3.67 8.43
CA PHE A 170 21.92 -4.95 9.12
C PHE A 170 22.54 -6.11 8.28
N PRO A 171 23.89 -6.21 8.15
CA PRO A 171 24.92 -5.37 8.76
C PRO A 171 25.29 -4.13 7.92
N ALA A 172 24.88 -4.08 6.65
CA ALA A 172 25.06 -2.95 5.74
C ALA A 172 23.70 -2.30 5.42
N PRO A 173 23.65 -1.05 4.92
CA PRO A 173 22.40 -0.41 4.53
C PRO A 173 21.62 -1.26 3.53
N GLU A 174 20.32 -1.43 3.76
CA GLU A 174 19.44 -2.24 2.92
C GLU A 174 18.58 -1.36 2.00
N PRO A 175 18.28 -1.80 0.76
CA PRO A 175 17.49 -1.02 -0.20
C PRO A 175 16.00 -1.01 0.20
N ARG A 176 15.65 -0.06 1.06
CA ARG A 176 14.36 0.06 1.75
C ARG A 176 13.68 1.43 1.65
N ALA A 177 14.40 2.44 1.18
CA ALA A 177 13.87 3.78 0.97
C ALA A 177 14.38 4.33 -0.35
N LEU A 178 13.51 5.05 -1.05
CA LEU A 178 13.81 5.80 -2.25
C LEU A 178 12.90 7.02 -2.25
N ALA A 179 13.45 8.20 -2.52
CA ALA A 179 12.70 9.43 -2.61
C ALA A 179 12.94 10.13 -3.96
N ALA A 180 11.91 10.78 -4.48
CA ALA A 180 12.00 11.62 -5.66
C ALA A 180 11.00 12.78 -5.56
N THR A 181 11.31 13.89 -6.23
CA THR A 181 10.38 15.00 -6.41
C THR A 181 9.57 14.73 -7.68
N CYS A 182 8.25 14.56 -7.52
CA CYS A 182 7.30 14.29 -8.60
C CYS A 182 6.15 15.28 -8.49
N GLY A 183 5.85 16.04 -9.55
CA GLY A 183 4.79 17.05 -9.56
C GLY A 183 4.89 18.11 -8.45
N GLY A 184 6.12 18.46 -8.04
CA GLY A 184 6.38 19.39 -6.93
C GLY A 184 6.17 18.80 -5.52
N ILE A 185 5.86 17.50 -5.41
CA ILE A 185 5.72 16.77 -4.14
C ILE A 185 6.95 15.91 -3.93
N ARG A 186 7.51 15.92 -2.71
CA ARG A 186 8.58 15.00 -2.30
C ARG A 186 7.97 13.66 -1.87
N ILE A 187 8.07 12.67 -2.73
CA ILE A 187 7.46 11.35 -2.54
C ILE A 187 8.52 10.35 -2.09
N TRP A 188 8.23 9.61 -1.01
CA TRP A 188 9.02 8.49 -0.51
C TRP A 188 8.31 7.16 -0.74
N SER A 189 9.02 6.21 -1.36
CA SER A 189 8.67 4.79 -1.41
C SER A 189 9.43 4.04 -0.31
N LEU A 190 8.69 3.44 0.63
CA LEU A 190 9.24 2.93 1.90
C LEU A 190 8.90 1.45 2.11
N TYR A 191 9.91 0.61 2.32
CA TYR A 191 9.78 -0.77 2.78
C TYR A 191 10.42 -0.92 4.15
N VAL A 192 9.68 -0.48 5.18
CA VAL A 192 10.14 -0.50 6.58
C VAL A 192 10.54 -1.93 6.97
N PRO A 193 11.65 -2.13 7.71
CA PRO A 193 12.06 -3.46 8.15
C PRO A 193 10.91 -4.20 8.87
N ASN A 194 10.61 -5.43 8.44
CA ASN A 194 9.52 -6.23 9.00
C ASN A 194 9.62 -6.37 10.54
N GLY A 195 10.83 -6.64 11.03
CA GLY A 195 11.14 -6.82 12.46
C GLY A 195 11.26 -8.29 12.86
N ARG A 196 10.61 -9.21 12.12
CA ARG A 196 10.55 -10.65 12.38
C ARG A 196 9.84 -10.97 13.70
N ALA A 197 10.58 -11.08 14.80
CA ALA A 197 10.08 -11.33 16.15
C ALA A 197 10.61 -10.25 17.09
N VAL A 198 9.91 -10.00 18.20
CA VAL A 198 10.23 -8.89 19.13
C VAL A 198 11.62 -9.06 19.79
N ASP A 199 12.11 -10.29 19.89
CA ASP A 199 13.44 -10.68 20.38
C ASP A 199 14.50 -10.87 19.28
N ASP A 200 14.15 -10.80 17.99
CA ASP A 200 15.12 -10.83 16.89
C ASP A 200 15.85 -9.48 16.80
N PRO A 201 17.19 -9.44 16.66
CA PRO A 201 17.94 -8.19 16.49
C PRO A 201 17.45 -7.30 15.34
N HIS A 202 16.77 -7.87 14.33
CA HIS A 202 16.13 -7.14 13.23
C HIS A 202 14.94 -6.25 13.70
N TYR A 203 14.37 -6.49 14.87
CA TYR A 203 13.39 -5.60 15.50
C TYR A 203 14.06 -4.33 16.06
N ALA A 204 15.22 -4.45 16.70
CA ALA A 204 16.01 -3.28 17.12
C ALA A 204 16.50 -2.46 15.91
N TYR A 205 16.86 -3.14 14.81
CA TYR A 205 17.14 -2.50 13.52
C TYR A 205 15.93 -1.71 12.99
N LYS A 206 14.71 -2.28 13.02
CA LYS A 206 13.47 -1.60 12.61
C LYS A 206 13.27 -0.27 13.34
N LEU A 207 13.39 -0.25 14.67
CA LEU A 207 13.18 0.96 15.47
C LEU A 207 14.24 2.03 15.16
N THR A 208 15.51 1.63 15.00
CA THR A 208 16.58 2.56 14.60
C THR A 208 16.35 3.13 13.20
N TRP A 209 15.85 2.31 12.28
CA TRP A 209 15.55 2.70 10.90
C TRP A 209 14.38 3.70 10.85
N LEU A 210 13.34 3.50 11.66
CA LEU A 210 12.22 4.44 11.78
C LEU A 210 12.65 5.81 12.32
N ALA A 211 13.60 5.85 13.25
CA ALA A 211 14.17 7.12 13.73
C ALA A 211 14.94 7.87 12.61
N ALA A 212 15.70 7.16 11.77
CA ALA A 212 16.37 7.74 10.61
C ALA A 212 15.38 8.20 9.52
N LEU A 213 14.25 7.48 9.35
CA LEU A 213 13.15 7.90 8.47
C LEU A 213 12.56 9.22 8.97
N ARG A 214 12.23 9.31 10.27
CA ARG A 214 11.69 10.53 10.89
C ARG A 214 12.60 11.73 10.61
N ALA A 215 13.91 11.61 10.85
CA ALA A 215 14.87 12.69 10.59
C ALA A 215 14.95 13.08 9.09
N SER A 216 14.88 12.09 8.18
CA SER A 216 14.91 12.33 6.73
C SER A 216 13.64 13.06 6.25
N VAL A 217 12.48 12.70 6.78
CA VAL A 217 11.18 13.31 6.48
C VAL A 217 11.05 14.72 7.09
N GLU A 218 11.47 14.90 8.35
CA GLU A 218 11.51 16.19 9.05
C GLU A 218 12.31 17.22 8.26
N LYS A 219 13.46 16.81 7.71
CA LYS A 219 14.25 17.64 6.79
C LYS A 219 13.49 17.96 5.50
N ALA A 220 12.88 16.97 4.85
CA ALA A 220 12.17 17.14 3.58
C ALA A 220 10.98 18.12 3.68
N LEU A 221 10.24 18.07 4.80
CA LEU A 221 9.12 18.97 5.10
C LEU A 221 9.51 20.46 5.15
N THR A 222 10.80 20.78 5.36
CA THR A 222 11.28 22.17 5.34
C THR A 222 11.35 22.78 3.93
N THR A 223 11.28 21.96 2.88
CA THR A 223 11.51 22.39 1.49
C THR A 223 10.38 22.08 0.52
N ALA A 224 9.51 21.10 0.80
CA ALA A 224 8.44 20.69 -0.10
C ALA A 224 7.28 20.03 0.65
N PRO A 225 6.06 19.98 0.08
CA PRO A 225 5.03 19.04 0.49
C PRO A 225 5.54 17.60 0.38
N VAL A 226 5.16 16.73 1.32
CA VAL A 226 5.67 15.35 1.40
C VAL A 226 4.54 14.33 1.32
N ILE A 227 4.78 13.24 0.58
CA ILE A 227 4.05 11.98 0.75
C ILE A 227 5.05 10.90 1.15
N ALA A 228 4.83 10.27 2.30
CA ALA A 228 5.57 9.10 2.76
C ALA A 228 4.66 7.87 2.68
N CYS A 229 4.98 6.94 1.78
CA CYS A 229 4.10 5.81 1.49
C CYS A 229 4.84 4.51 1.21
N GLY A 230 4.14 3.38 1.41
CA GLY A 230 4.71 2.05 1.26
C GLY A 230 4.27 1.09 2.35
N ASP A 231 4.91 -0.07 2.38
CA ASP A 231 4.72 -1.06 3.42
C ASP A 231 5.51 -0.67 4.67
N PHE A 232 4.79 -0.12 5.64
CA PHE A 232 5.33 0.27 6.94
C PHE A 232 5.57 -0.93 7.87
N ASN A 233 5.07 -2.13 7.54
CA ASN A 233 5.08 -3.28 8.44
C ASN A 233 4.58 -2.92 9.86
N ILE A 234 3.68 -1.95 10.02
CA ILE A 234 3.13 -1.49 11.31
C ILE A 234 1.63 -1.28 11.13
N ALA A 235 0.81 -1.91 11.97
CA ALA A 235 -0.63 -1.68 12.03
C ALA A 235 -0.89 -0.56 13.06
N PRO A 236 -1.33 0.64 12.65
CA PRO A 236 -1.32 1.82 13.53
C PRO A 236 -2.15 1.68 14.80
N THR A 237 -3.28 0.98 14.71
CA THR A 237 -4.24 0.72 15.80
C THR A 237 -4.74 -0.73 15.78
N ASP A 238 -5.53 -1.12 16.78
CA ASP A 238 -6.16 -2.45 16.82
C ASP A 238 -7.28 -2.62 15.78
N ALA A 239 -7.86 -1.52 15.27
CA ALA A 239 -8.81 -1.56 14.15
C ALA A 239 -8.13 -1.98 12.83
N ASP A 240 -6.80 -1.86 12.75
CA ASP A 240 -5.98 -2.14 11.57
C ASP A 240 -5.53 -3.61 11.48
N VAL A 241 -6.03 -4.50 12.35
CA VAL A 241 -5.84 -5.96 12.29
C VAL A 241 -7.17 -6.71 12.47
N TRP A 242 -7.29 -7.91 11.90
CA TRP A 242 -8.56 -8.69 11.94
C TRP A 242 -8.93 -9.26 13.31
N ASP A 243 -7.95 -9.50 14.19
CA ASP A 243 -8.15 -9.94 15.57
C ASP A 243 -6.94 -9.51 16.40
N PRO A 244 -7.05 -8.45 17.23
CA PRO A 244 -5.94 -7.97 18.07
C PRO A 244 -5.36 -9.05 19.00
N ALA A 245 -6.17 -10.01 19.47
CA ALA A 245 -5.68 -11.08 20.33
C ALA A 245 -4.78 -12.07 19.58
N ALA A 246 -4.98 -12.24 18.27
CA ALA A 246 -4.11 -13.07 17.43
C ALA A 246 -2.72 -12.45 17.20
N PHE A 247 -2.57 -11.13 17.36
CA PHE A 247 -1.29 -10.42 17.22
C PHE A 247 -0.65 -10.01 18.56
N ALA A 248 -1.25 -10.37 19.70
CA ALA A 248 -0.74 -10.00 21.02
C ALA A 248 0.72 -10.48 21.24
N GLY A 249 1.64 -9.52 21.44
CA GLY A 249 3.07 -9.80 21.60
C GLY A 249 3.84 -10.09 20.30
N ALA A 250 3.19 -10.03 19.14
CA ALA A 250 3.85 -10.10 17.84
C ALA A 250 4.41 -8.72 17.41
N THR A 251 5.28 -8.73 16.42
CA THR A 251 5.66 -7.55 15.63
C THR A 251 4.45 -6.98 14.89
N HIS A 252 4.63 -5.82 14.25
CA HIS A 252 3.61 -4.98 13.61
C HIS A 252 2.67 -4.21 14.54
N VAL A 253 2.39 -4.72 15.74
CA VAL A 253 1.40 -4.12 16.68
C VAL A 253 2.01 -3.63 18.00
N THR A 254 3.33 -3.73 18.18
CA THR A 254 3.94 -3.37 19.47
C THR A 254 3.83 -1.88 19.78
N ASP A 255 3.84 -1.54 21.06
CA ASP A 255 3.80 -0.14 21.51
C ASP A 255 4.98 0.69 21.00
N ALA A 256 6.15 0.08 20.79
CA ALA A 256 7.33 0.79 20.28
C ALA A 256 7.24 1.04 18.77
N GLU A 257 6.74 0.09 17.98
CA GLU A 257 6.44 0.29 16.55
C GLU A 257 5.38 1.38 16.36
N ARG A 258 4.25 1.27 17.08
CA ARG A 258 3.17 2.25 17.01
C ARG A 258 3.60 3.63 17.54
N ARG A 259 4.54 3.70 18.49
CA ARG A 259 5.14 4.96 18.95
C ARG A 259 6.04 5.59 17.89
N ALA A 260 6.95 4.81 17.29
CA ALA A 260 7.83 5.32 16.24
C ALA A 260 7.03 5.81 15.00
N LEU A 261 5.90 5.17 14.69
CA LEU A 261 4.97 5.67 13.68
C LEU A 261 4.28 6.99 14.11
N ARG A 262 3.85 7.12 15.37
CA ARG A 262 3.28 8.39 15.88
C ARG A 262 4.31 9.53 15.84
N GLU A 263 5.54 9.28 16.28
CA GLU A 263 6.64 10.25 16.25
C GLU A 263 6.99 10.74 14.83
N LEU A 264 6.62 9.95 13.79
CA LEU A 264 6.67 10.35 12.38
C LEU A 264 5.43 11.15 11.95
N THR A 265 4.22 10.78 12.37
CA THR A 265 3.00 11.55 12.06
C THR A 265 2.95 12.90 12.77
N ASP A 266 3.52 12.99 13.97
CA ASP A 266 3.63 14.21 14.78
C ASP A 266 4.49 15.31 14.11
N LEU A 267 5.14 15.02 12.98
CA LEU A 267 5.77 16.00 12.09
C LEU A 267 4.77 16.83 11.26
N GLY A 268 3.46 16.57 11.37
CA GLY A 268 2.44 17.13 10.46
C GLY A 268 2.21 16.26 9.22
N LEU A 269 2.31 14.93 9.38
CA LEU A 269 1.89 13.95 8.36
C LEU A 269 0.59 13.27 8.78
N VAL A 270 -0.40 13.29 7.89
CA VAL A 270 -1.74 12.71 8.09
C VAL A 270 -1.86 11.39 7.34
N ASP A 271 -2.30 10.34 8.04
CA ASP A 271 -2.78 9.08 7.45
C ASP A 271 -4.08 9.35 6.67
N VAL A 272 -3.97 9.56 5.35
CA VAL A 272 -5.12 9.98 4.53
C VAL A 272 -6.17 8.87 4.42
N MET A 273 -5.78 7.60 4.56
CA MET A 273 -6.71 6.47 4.60
C MET A 273 -7.57 6.54 5.86
N ARG A 274 -6.96 6.72 7.04
CA ARG A 274 -7.71 6.82 8.30
C ARG A 274 -8.47 8.13 8.44
N ARG A 275 -8.00 9.25 7.87
CA ARG A 275 -8.79 10.51 7.79
C ARG A 275 -10.01 10.38 6.89
N ARG A 276 -9.91 9.64 5.76
CA ARG A 276 -11.05 9.41 4.86
C ARG A 276 -12.04 8.39 5.43
N TRP A 277 -11.55 7.33 6.06
CA TRP A 277 -12.34 6.21 6.57
C TRP A 277 -12.09 5.99 8.08
N PRO A 278 -12.55 6.91 8.96
CA PRO A 278 -12.23 6.88 10.39
C PRO A 278 -12.75 5.61 11.08
N ASP A 279 -13.99 5.20 10.77
CA ASP A 279 -14.69 4.12 11.48
C ASP A 279 -14.63 2.75 10.77
N GLU A 280 -14.05 2.69 9.56
CA GLU A 280 -14.03 1.47 8.76
C GLU A 280 -12.84 0.56 9.07
N GLN A 281 -13.06 -0.75 8.98
CA GLN A 281 -11.98 -1.74 9.03
C GLN A 281 -11.41 -1.99 7.63
N VAL A 282 -10.34 -1.26 7.33
CA VAL A 282 -9.57 -1.39 6.09
C VAL A 282 -8.39 -2.33 6.31
N PHE A 283 -8.07 -3.15 5.31
CA PHE A 283 -6.83 -3.94 5.24
C PHE A 283 -6.16 -3.76 3.88
N THR A 284 -4.84 -3.94 3.86
CA THR A 284 -3.98 -3.85 2.67
C THR A 284 -3.22 -5.16 2.43
N TYR A 285 -2.94 -5.91 3.49
CA TYR A 285 -2.21 -7.18 3.49
C TYR A 285 -3.09 -8.36 3.91
N TRP A 286 -2.92 -9.50 3.23
CA TRP A 286 -3.47 -10.80 3.64
C TRP A 286 -2.50 -11.92 3.27
N ASP A 287 -2.06 -12.68 4.27
CA ASP A 287 -1.25 -13.90 4.11
C ASP A 287 -1.89 -14.88 3.08
N TYR A 288 -1.07 -15.53 2.24
CA TYR A 288 -1.55 -16.52 1.27
C TYR A 288 -2.19 -17.76 1.93
N ARG A 289 -1.83 -18.07 3.17
CA ARG A 289 -2.26 -19.25 3.92
C ARG A 289 -3.71 -19.11 4.41
N ALA A 290 -4.29 -20.23 4.86
CA ALA A 290 -5.56 -20.31 5.58
C ALA A 290 -6.81 -19.64 4.93
N LEU A 291 -6.74 -19.24 3.66
CA LEU A 291 -7.73 -18.43 2.96
C LEU A 291 -7.97 -17.05 3.61
N MET A 292 -6.92 -16.40 4.12
CA MET A 292 -7.06 -15.11 4.81
C MET A 292 -7.69 -14.02 3.93
N PHE A 293 -7.32 -13.89 2.65
CA PHE A 293 -7.94 -12.92 1.74
C PHE A 293 -9.45 -13.17 1.50
N PRO A 294 -9.91 -14.38 1.10
CA PRO A 294 -11.34 -14.68 0.99
C PRO A 294 -12.15 -14.53 2.30
N LYS A 295 -11.51 -14.71 3.46
CA LYS A 295 -12.14 -14.52 4.78
C LYS A 295 -12.05 -13.07 5.29
N ASN A 296 -11.39 -12.19 4.55
CA ASN A 296 -11.05 -10.83 4.97
C ASN A 296 -10.26 -10.74 6.30
N MET A 297 -9.40 -11.72 6.60
CA MET A 297 -8.57 -11.75 7.81
C MET A 297 -7.22 -11.08 7.52
N GLY A 298 -7.17 -9.75 7.49
CA GLY A 298 -6.02 -8.98 7.02
C GLY A 298 -5.37 -8.07 8.06
N MET A 299 -4.45 -7.24 7.57
CA MET A 299 -3.83 -6.12 8.30
C MET A 299 -3.75 -4.89 7.39
N ARG A 300 -3.77 -3.68 7.95
CA ARG A 300 -3.40 -2.45 7.25
C ARG A 300 -2.01 -2.03 7.68
N ILE A 301 -1.03 -2.36 6.84
CA ILE A 301 0.39 -2.05 7.05
C ILE A 301 0.99 -1.24 5.89
N ASP A 302 0.29 -1.17 4.75
CA ASP A 302 0.62 -0.26 3.66
C ASP A 302 -0.05 1.08 3.96
N LEU A 303 0.75 2.13 4.19
CA LEU A 303 0.26 3.45 4.59
C LEU A 303 0.57 4.49 3.51
N LEU A 304 -0.23 5.56 3.52
CA LEU A 304 0.00 6.75 2.72
C LEU A 304 -0.16 7.96 3.64
N LEU A 305 0.96 8.55 4.02
CA LEU A 305 1.05 9.66 4.95
C LEU A 305 1.35 10.93 4.16
N ALA A 306 0.44 11.90 4.14
CA ALA A 306 0.61 13.16 3.40
C ALA A 306 0.81 14.33 4.35
N SER A 307 1.68 15.28 4.02
CA SER A 307 1.86 16.50 4.81
C SER A 307 0.59 17.34 4.85
N ASP A 308 0.34 18.05 5.95
CA ASP A 308 -0.87 18.87 6.17
C ASP A 308 -1.23 19.76 4.95
N SER A 309 -0.22 20.33 4.29
CA SER A 309 -0.34 21.14 3.07
C SER A 309 -0.96 20.44 1.83
N LEU A 310 -1.09 19.12 1.85
CA LEU A 310 -1.71 18.32 0.79
C LEU A 310 -3.11 17.82 1.15
N VAL A 311 -3.52 17.89 2.42
CA VAL A 311 -4.67 17.08 2.87
C VAL A 311 -6.00 17.62 2.36
N ASP A 312 -6.14 18.94 2.19
CA ASP A 312 -7.35 19.55 1.61
C ASP A 312 -7.42 19.40 0.07
N ARG A 313 -6.33 18.92 -0.56
CA ARG A 313 -6.30 18.47 -1.96
C ARG A 313 -6.81 17.04 -2.11
N VAL A 314 -6.80 16.21 -1.08
CA VAL A 314 -7.26 14.80 -1.17
C VAL A 314 -8.73 14.74 -1.59
N ARG A 315 -9.03 14.02 -2.67
CA ARG A 315 -10.41 13.79 -3.16
C ARG A 315 -10.88 12.36 -3.01
N ALA A 316 -10.00 11.38 -3.26
CA ALA A 316 -10.31 9.96 -3.05
C ALA A 316 -9.12 9.25 -2.40
N VAL A 317 -9.39 8.25 -1.56
CA VAL A 317 -8.39 7.34 -0.99
C VAL A 317 -8.98 5.94 -0.92
N TRP A 318 -8.32 4.93 -1.49
CA TRP A 318 -8.81 3.55 -1.46
C TRP A 318 -7.73 2.48 -1.59
N VAL A 319 -8.14 1.22 -1.51
CA VAL A 319 -7.32 0.03 -1.78
C VAL A 319 -7.89 -0.74 -2.96
N ASP A 320 -7.08 -1.01 -3.98
CA ASP A 320 -7.46 -1.86 -5.12
C ASP A 320 -7.41 -3.34 -4.73
N ARG A 321 -8.48 -3.80 -4.07
CA ARG A 321 -8.67 -5.22 -3.72
C ARG A 321 -8.79 -6.13 -4.94
N GLN A 322 -9.06 -5.62 -6.15
CA GLN A 322 -9.10 -6.45 -7.35
C GLN A 322 -7.69 -6.85 -7.79
N ALA A 323 -6.70 -5.96 -7.65
CA ALA A 323 -5.29 -6.29 -7.89
C ALA A 323 -4.78 -7.44 -6.98
N ARG A 324 -5.34 -7.57 -5.77
CA ARG A 324 -5.06 -8.68 -4.82
C ARG A 324 -5.74 -10.01 -5.20
N LYS A 325 -6.76 -9.98 -6.05
CA LYS A 325 -7.64 -11.13 -6.37
C LYS A 325 -7.12 -12.00 -7.53
N GLY A 326 -7.29 -13.31 -7.38
CA GLY A 326 -6.92 -14.31 -8.40
C GLY A 326 -5.54 -14.93 -8.17
N THR A 327 -4.98 -15.52 -9.22
CA THR A 327 -3.68 -16.19 -9.18
C THR A 327 -2.51 -15.21 -9.40
N GLY A 328 -1.33 -15.57 -8.90
CA GLY A 328 -0.08 -14.82 -9.12
C GLY A 328 -0.03 -13.41 -8.49
N THR A 329 -1.00 -13.04 -7.65
CA THR A 329 -1.06 -11.70 -7.03
C THR A 329 -0.03 -11.55 -5.92
N SER A 330 0.31 -10.31 -5.56
CA SER A 330 0.96 -10.02 -4.26
C SER A 330 0.00 -10.41 -3.11
N ASP A 331 0.53 -10.55 -1.90
CA ASP A 331 -0.21 -10.66 -0.65
C ASP A 331 -0.75 -9.29 -0.20
N HIS A 332 -0.18 -8.21 -0.72
CA HIS A 332 -0.64 -6.83 -0.56
C HIS A 332 -1.51 -6.37 -1.73
N ALA A 333 -2.37 -5.40 -1.46
CA ALA A 333 -3.16 -4.64 -2.45
C ALA A 333 -2.61 -3.20 -2.58
N PRO A 334 -2.66 -2.57 -3.76
CA PRO A 334 -2.30 -1.17 -3.93
C PRO A 334 -3.16 -0.26 -3.06
N VAL A 335 -2.53 0.70 -2.38
CA VAL A 335 -3.19 1.86 -1.75
C VAL A 335 -3.05 3.05 -2.71
N ILE A 336 -4.12 3.79 -2.95
CA ILE A 336 -4.17 4.89 -3.93
C ILE A 336 -4.79 6.12 -3.28
N VAL A 337 -4.25 7.30 -3.61
CA VAL A 337 -4.84 8.62 -3.33
C VAL A 337 -4.94 9.42 -4.62
N ASP A 338 -6.05 10.14 -4.80
CA ASP A 338 -6.19 11.18 -5.82
C ASP A 338 -6.18 12.56 -5.16
N LEU A 339 -5.40 13.46 -5.74
CA LEU A 339 -5.30 14.87 -5.34
C LEU A 339 -5.97 15.77 -6.38
N ASP A 340 -6.62 16.82 -5.87
CA ASP A 340 -7.34 17.90 -6.56
C ASP A 340 -8.62 17.45 -7.28
N GLU A 341 -8.57 16.35 -8.02
CA GLU A 341 -9.68 15.68 -8.71
C GLU A 341 -9.84 14.23 -8.25
N ALA A 342 -10.96 13.59 -8.57
CA ALA A 342 -11.18 12.14 -8.39
C ALA A 342 -11.94 11.60 -9.61
N PRO A 343 -11.24 11.22 -10.70
CA PRO A 343 -11.88 10.91 -11.98
C PRO A 343 -12.77 9.65 -11.93
N ASP A 344 -12.46 8.72 -11.03
CA ASP A 344 -13.28 7.51 -10.78
C ASP A 344 -14.39 7.75 -9.73
N GLY A 345 -14.50 8.97 -9.18
CA GLY A 345 -15.43 9.34 -8.12
C GLY A 345 -14.92 9.06 -6.70
N ASP A 346 -15.80 9.25 -5.73
CA ASP A 346 -15.50 9.10 -4.29
C ASP A 346 -15.68 7.63 -3.85
N ILE A 347 -14.74 6.78 -4.23
CA ILE A 347 -14.89 5.31 -4.30
C ILE A 347 -14.76 4.52 -2.98
N GLY A 348 -15.54 4.93 -1.98
CA GLY A 348 -15.99 3.99 -0.95
C GLY A 348 -16.97 2.95 -1.51
N PRO A 349 -17.17 1.78 -0.87
CA PRO A 349 -16.41 1.21 0.23
C PRO A 349 -15.46 0.11 -0.27
N MET A 350 -14.24 0.46 -0.71
CA MET A 350 -13.08 -0.47 -0.73
C MET A 350 -13.39 -1.85 -1.35
N VAL A 351 -13.97 -1.84 -2.54
CA VAL A 351 -14.92 -2.87 -3.03
C VAL A 351 -14.24 -4.21 -3.44
N PRO A 352 -14.83 -5.41 -3.17
CA PRO A 352 -16.21 -5.71 -2.72
C PRO A 352 -16.33 -6.63 -1.49
N PRO A 353 -17.54 -6.75 -0.94
CA PRO A 353 -18.20 -8.06 -0.82
C PRO A 353 -19.67 -8.05 -1.31
N PRO A 354 -20.36 -9.20 -1.48
CA PRO A 354 -19.93 -10.59 -1.30
C PRO A 354 -20.03 -11.46 -2.58
N SER A 355 -19.62 -12.72 -2.46
CA SER A 355 -20.04 -13.82 -3.37
C SER A 355 -21.57 -13.93 -3.47
N PRO A 356 -22.14 -14.56 -4.53
CA PRO A 356 -23.59 -14.64 -4.74
C PRO A 356 -24.36 -15.15 -3.52
N PRO A 357 -25.63 -14.73 -3.35
CA PRO A 357 -26.43 -15.09 -2.18
C PRO A 357 -26.44 -16.61 -1.98
N ARG A 358 -26.18 -17.06 -0.74
CA ARG A 358 -26.39 -18.45 -0.35
C ARG A 358 -27.81 -18.82 -0.78
N ALA A 359 -27.93 -19.83 -1.63
CA ALA A 359 -29.21 -20.34 -2.07
C ALA A 359 -30.12 -20.50 -0.85
N ALA A 360 -31.29 -19.86 -0.89
CA ALA A 360 -32.26 -19.91 0.20
C ALA A 360 -32.47 -21.38 0.56
N GLY A 361 -32.17 -21.72 1.82
CA GLY A 361 -32.00 -23.11 2.21
C GLY A 361 -33.21 -23.93 1.80
N THR A 362 -33.02 -24.86 0.86
CA THR A 362 -34.05 -25.85 0.60
C THR A 362 -34.27 -26.59 1.91
N ARG A 363 -35.44 -26.36 2.52
CA ARG A 363 -35.94 -27.21 3.59
C ARG A 363 -36.15 -28.59 3.01
N ARG A 364 -35.07 -29.39 2.90
CA ARG A 364 -35.18 -30.84 2.72
C ARG A 364 -35.89 -31.36 3.96
N ARG A 365 -37.20 -31.53 3.81
CA ARG A 365 -38.05 -32.33 4.68
C ARG A 365 -37.30 -33.61 5.08
N ALA A 366 -37.48 -34.01 6.33
CA ALA A 366 -36.97 -35.27 6.83
C ALA A 366 -37.40 -36.46 5.93
N PRO A 367 -36.57 -37.50 5.80
CA PRO A 367 -36.85 -38.63 4.91
C PRO A 367 -38.02 -39.46 5.45
N GLY A 368 -39.17 -39.34 4.81
CA GLY A 368 -40.28 -40.28 4.95
C GLY A 368 -40.24 -41.31 3.83
N GLY A 369 -40.14 -42.58 4.18
CA GLY A 369 -40.52 -43.70 3.31
C GLY A 369 -41.37 -44.70 4.10
N PRO A 370 -41.78 -45.83 3.50
CA PRO A 370 -41.86 -46.13 2.07
C PRO A 370 -43.33 -46.09 1.58
N GLY A 371 -43.56 -46.37 0.29
CA GLY A 371 -44.88 -46.23 -0.33
C GLY A 371 -45.91 -47.30 0.07
N ARG A 372 -47.19 -46.96 -0.14
CA ARG A 372 -48.29 -47.91 -0.32
C ARG A 372 -49.08 -47.53 -1.58
N THR A 373 -49.14 -48.46 -2.52
CA THR A 373 -50.18 -48.47 -3.57
C THR A 373 -51.49 -48.95 -2.96
N GLY A 374 -52.64 -48.48 -3.46
CA GLY A 374 -53.93 -48.88 -2.90
C GLY A 374 -55.12 -48.04 -3.33
N ALA A 375 -55.61 -48.33 -4.53
CA ALA A 375 -56.97 -48.13 -5.07
C ALA A 375 -58.03 -47.33 -4.26
N GLY A 376 -58.71 -46.44 -5.00
CA GLY A 376 -60.16 -46.62 -5.19
C GLY A 376 -61.08 -45.42 -4.91
N ARG A 377 -61.90 -45.09 -5.92
CA ARG A 377 -63.26 -44.49 -5.84
C ARG A 377 -63.32 -43.03 -5.29
N THR A 378 -64.27 -42.16 -5.66
CA THR A 378 -65.31 -42.10 -6.73
C THR A 378 -65.76 -40.63 -6.85
N ALA A 379 -66.26 -40.24 -8.03
CA ALA A 379 -67.26 -39.19 -8.30
C ALA A 379 -67.32 -37.89 -7.45
N ALA A 380 -67.18 -36.73 -8.10
CA ALA A 380 -68.29 -35.78 -8.29
C ALA A 380 -67.89 -34.54 -9.12
N GLU A 381 -68.50 -34.40 -10.29
CA GLU A 381 -68.81 -33.13 -10.97
C GLU A 381 -70.02 -32.43 -10.29
N PRO A 382 -70.52 -31.26 -10.74
CA PRO A 382 -69.88 -30.13 -11.44
C PRO A 382 -70.30 -28.75 -10.82
N ASN A 383 -69.75 -27.63 -11.33
CA ASN A 383 -70.53 -26.57 -12.04
C ASN A 383 -69.76 -25.25 -12.24
N ALA A 384 -70.05 -24.59 -13.37
CA ALA A 384 -69.80 -23.16 -13.64
C ALA A 384 -71.17 -22.41 -13.52
N PRO A 385 -71.47 -21.27 -14.18
CA PRO A 385 -70.63 -20.22 -14.81
C PRO A 385 -71.10 -18.75 -14.55
N GLY A 386 -70.32 -17.78 -15.04
CA GLY A 386 -70.81 -16.46 -15.52
C GLY A 386 -70.95 -15.32 -14.49
N ARG A 387 -71.24 -14.06 -14.89
CA ARG A 387 -71.23 -13.38 -16.21
C ARG A 387 -71.49 -11.86 -16.00
N HIS A 388 -71.07 -10.99 -16.94
CA HIS A 388 -71.58 -9.60 -17.15
C HIS A 388 -71.31 -8.52 -16.05
N ARG A 389 -71.38 -7.19 -16.28
CA ARG A 389 -71.06 -6.27 -17.42
C ARG A 389 -71.17 -4.79 -16.92
N ALA A 390 -70.60 -3.83 -17.66
CA ALA A 390 -70.91 -2.37 -17.73
C ALA A 390 -70.45 -1.39 -16.61
N GLY A 391 -70.11 -0.15 -17.01
CA GLY A 391 -69.96 1.09 -16.20
C GLY A 391 -71.19 2.02 -16.40
N PRO A 392 -71.09 3.38 -16.53
CA PRO A 392 -69.94 4.30 -16.40
C PRO A 392 -70.25 5.66 -15.67
N ASP A 393 -69.32 6.63 -15.76
CA ASP A 393 -69.42 8.12 -15.75
C ASP A 393 -69.99 8.99 -14.59
N THR A 394 -69.27 10.10 -14.31
CA THR A 394 -69.70 11.53 -14.08
C THR A 394 -68.47 12.35 -13.58
N ALA A 395 -67.92 13.35 -14.30
CA ALA A 395 -68.32 14.77 -14.52
C ALA A 395 -67.63 15.80 -13.55
N GLY A 396 -67.03 16.89 -14.10
CA GLY A 396 -66.26 17.94 -13.38
C GLY A 396 -67.11 19.17 -12.95
N PRO A 397 -66.64 20.46 -13.03
CA PRO A 397 -65.32 21.02 -13.45
C PRO A 397 -64.77 22.19 -12.56
N GLY A 398 -63.69 22.87 -12.98
CA GLY A 398 -63.26 24.17 -12.41
C GLY A 398 -61.96 24.75 -13.02
N VAL A 399 -61.98 26.00 -13.47
CA VAL A 399 -60.90 26.68 -14.25
C VAL A 399 -60.68 28.11 -13.74
N THR A 400 -59.42 28.60 -13.70
CA THR A 400 -58.98 29.93 -14.23
C THR A 400 -57.48 30.19 -14.04
N LYS A 401 -56.81 30.68 -15.09
CA LYS A 401 -55.58 31.49 -15.04
C LYS A 401 -55.95 32.99 -14.92
N PRO A 402 -54.95 33.90 -14.75
CA PRO A 402 -54.64 34.75 -15.92
C PRO A 402 -53.14 34.94 -16.23
N ASP A 403 -52.87 35.29 -17.48
CA ASP A 403 -51.61 35.79 -18.06
C ASP A 403 -51.81 37.33 -18.35
N VAL A 404 -50.86 38.23 -18.72
CA VAL A 404 -49.42 38.23 -19.08
C VAL A 404 -48.92 39.71 -19.07
N THR A 405 -47.62 40.05 -18.94
CA THR A 405 -46.94 41.22 -19.61
C THR A 405 -45.43 41.37 -19.30
N SER A 406 -44.61 41.56 -20.35
CA SER A 406 -43.39 42.40 -20.35
C SER A 406 -43.73 43.80 -20.88
N PRO A 407 -42.86 44.82 -20.69
CA PRO A 407 -41.94 45.30 -21.76
C PRO A 407 -40.47 45.39 -21.29
N ASP A 408 -39.44 45.21 -22.14
CA ASP A 408 -38.80 46.17 -23.10
C ASP A 408 -38.24 47.47 -22.45
N ALA A 409 -37.13 48.10 -22.89
CA ALA A 409 -35.99 47.74 -23.77
C ALA A 409 -34.95 48.90 -23.76
N ALA A 410 -33.93 48.83 -24.63
CA ALA A 410 -32.91 49.84 -25.02
C ALA A 410 -31.69 50.04 -24.06
N ASP A 411 -30.41 49.89 -24.47
CA ASP A 411 -29.66 50.35 -25.69
C ASP A 411 -29.33 51.87 -25.59
N THR A 412 -28.10 52.38 -25.69
CA THR A 412 -26.94 52.20 -26.60
C THR A 412 -25.63 52.64 -25.85
N GLY A 413 -24.39 52.53 -26.33
CA GLY A 413 -23.89 52.05 -27.63
C GLY A 413 -22.36 52.10 -27.76
N THR A 414 -21.89 51.56 -28.88
CA THR A 414 -20.50 51.37 -29.33
C THR A 414 -19.76 52.67 -29.66
N LEU A 415 -18.42 52.64 -29.70
CA LEU A 415 -17.66 53.19 -30.84
C LEU A 415 -16.25 52.56 -30.94
N GLU A 416 -15.82 52.24 -32.16
CA GLU A 416 -14.51 51.66 -32.48
C GLU A 416 -13.45 52.73 -32.77
N ALA A 417 -12.17 52.30 -32.77
CA ALA A 417 -11.27 52.32 -33.94
C ALA A 417 -9.85 52.92 -33.74
N GLY A 418 -8.84 52.07 -33.94
CA GLY A 418 -7.69 52.36 -34.82
C GLY A 418 -6.39 52.92 -34.21
N GLY A 419 -5.24 52.32 -34.61
CA GLY A 419 -4.03 53.11 -34.91
C GLY A 419 -2.65 52.66 -34.38
N THR A 420 -2.07 51.62 -34.98
CA THR A 420 -0.64 51.53 -35.42
C THR A 420 0.55 51.85 -34.48
N ASP A 421 1.36 50.80 -34.24
CA ASP A 421 2.80 50.65 -34.60
C ASP A 421 3.87 51.61 -34.03
N THR A 422 4.85 51.07 -33.27
CA THR A 422 6.29 51.18 -33.64
C THR A 422 7.23 50.23 -32.86
N ARG A 423 8.40 49.99 -33.48
CA ARG A 423 9.42 48.94 -33.22
C ARG A 423 10.35 49.14 -32.01
N ALA A 424 10.98 48.02 -31.64
CA ALA A 424 12.40 47.86 -31.21
C ALA A 424 12.85 48.41 -29.84
N ASN A 425 13.36 47.51 -28.99
CA ASN A 425 14.80 47.20 -28.96
C ASN A 425 15.04 45.77 -28.46
#